data_AF-A0A2E8D4S0-F1
#
_entry.id   AF-A0A2E8D4S0-F1
#
_cell.length_a   1.000
_cell.length_b   1.000
_cell.length_c   1.000
_cell.angle_alpha   90.00
_cell.angle_beta   90.00
_cell.angle_gamma   90.00
#
_symmetry.space_group_name_H-M   'P 1'
#
loop_
_entity.id
_entity.type
_entity.pdbx_description
1 polymer ?
#
loop_
_entity_poly.entity_id
_entity_poly.type
_entity_poly.pdbx_seq_one_letter_code
_entity_poly.pdbx_strand_id
1 'polypeptide(L)'
;MPLFEVETDAHIIITWADDEPAAQAVVTDAYPHDTVTRLTKRPRDTWVISKGALGLATASPTDPCGVARDCLSKAAGDKVHAIRLYMHETGTDLERARKVIESNMVMGW
;
A
#
# COMPACT_ATOMS: atom_id res chain seq x y z
N MET A 1 2.53 -18.82 23.57
CA MET A 1 2.51 -19.74 22.41
C MET A 1 3.61 -19.30 21.46
N PRO A 2 4.38 -20.21 20.85
CA PRO A 2 5.37 -19.88 19.81
C PRO A 2 4.74 -19.50 18.46
N LEU A 3 5.47 -18.68 17.68
CA LEU A 3 5.11 -18.29 16.32
C LEU A 3 5.78 -19.24 15.32
N PHE A 4 5.00 -19.76 14.38
CA PHE A 4 5.48 -20.62 13.31
C PHE A 4 5.32 -19.94 11.95
N GLU A 5 6.28 -20.21 11.07
CA GLU A 5 6.18 -19.99 9.64
C GLU A 5 6.04 -21.35 8.95
N VAL A 6 4.96 -21.50 8.19
CA VAL A 6 4.69 -22.68 7.38
C VAL A 6 4.64 -22.25 5.92
N GLU A 7 5.62 -22.69 5.15
CA GLU A 7 5.69 -22.52 3.71
C GLU A 7 5.04 -23.74 3.04
N THR A 8 4.13 -23.48 2.11
CA THR A 8 3.48 -24.49 1.28
C THR A 8 3.93 -24.32 -0.17
N ASP A 9 3.35 -25.08 -1.08
CA ASP A 9 3.49 -24.90 -2.52
C ASP A 9 2.79 -23.62 -3.04
N ALA A 10 1.87 -23.02 -2.27
CA ALA A 10 1.11 -21.84 -2.68
C ALA A 10 1.25 -20.61 -1.75
N HIS A 11 1.55 -20.80 -0.47
CA HIS A 11 1.44 -19.77 0.56
C HIS A 11 2.60 -19.79 1.57
N ILE A 12 2.83 -18.62 2.19
CA ILE A 12 3.62 -18.50 3.43
C ILE A 12 2.65 -18.13 4.55
N ILE A 13 2.41 -19.05 5.47
CA ILE A 13 1.44 -18.93 6.56
C ILE A 13 2.19 -18.62 7.85
N ILE A 14 1.77 -17.56 8.55
CA ILE A 14 2.29 -17.18 9.87
C ILE A 14 1.23 -17.42 10.92
N THR A 15 1.48 -18.33 11.86
CA THR A 15 0.48 -18.73 12.86
C THR A 15 1.06 -18.96 14.25
N TRP A 16 0.26 -18.69 15.28
CA TRP A 16 0.57 -19.02 16.66
C TRP A 16 0.05 -20.43 16.97
N ALA A 17 0.91 -21.30 17.46
CA ALA A 17 0.55 -22.66 17.85
C ALA A 17 1.38 -23.11 19.05
N ASP A 18 0.98 -24.17 19.75
CA ASP A 18 1.74 -24.68 20.90
C ASP A 18 3.01 -25.43 20.47
N ASP A 19 2.93 -26.19 19.38
CA ASP A 19 3.98 -27.01 18.81
C ASP A 19 3.87 -27.14 17.28
N GLU A 20 4.82 -27.84 16.66
CA GLU A 20 4.84 -28.06 15.20
C GLU A 20 3.61 -28.84 14.68
N PRO A 21 3.15 -29.93 15.33
CA PRO A 21 1.91 -30.59 14.94
C PRO A 21 0.69 -29.68 14.95
N ALA A 22 0.54 -28.82 15.97
CA ALA A 22 -0.55 -27.86 16.03
C ALA A 22 -0.46 -26.82 14.91
N ALA A 23 0.75 -26.34 14.57
CA ALA A 23 0.95 -25.45 13.43
C ALA A 23 0.60 -26.12 12.09
N GLN A 24 0.96 -27.40 11.92
CA GLN A 24 0.59 -28.19 10.73
C GLN A 24 -0.92 -28.36 10.61
N ALA A 25 -1.61 -28.64 11.73
CA ALA A 25 -3.05 -28.81 11.76
C ALA A 25 -3.81 -27.55 11.29
N VAL A 26 -3.30 -26.35 11.60
CA VAL A 26 -3.86 -25.08 11.10
C VAL A 26 -3.85 -25.03 9.57
N VAL A 27 -2.76 -25.50 8.93
CA VAL A 27 -2.67 -25.52 7.47
C VAL A 27 -3.64 -26.54 6.89
N THR A 28 -3.69 -27.76 7.45
CA THR A 28 -4.60 -28.80 6.96
C THR A 28 -6.08 -28.42 7.09
N ASP A 29 -6.46 -27.68 8.14
CA ASP A 29 -7.83 -27.22 8.35
C ASP A 29 -8.22 -26.07 7.40
N ALA A 30 -7.36 -25.04 7.29
CA ALA A 30 -7.68 -23.85 6.49
C ALA A 30 -7.36 -23.99 4.99
N TYR A 31 -6.35 -24.76 4.65
CA TYR A 31 -5.81 -24.93 3.29
C TYR A 31 -5.55 -26.42 2.99
N PRO A 32 -6.61 -27.26 2.94
CA PRO A 32 -6.48 -28.73 2.87
C PRO A 32 -5.81 -29.25 1.59
N HIS A 33 -5.66 -28.41 0.56
CA HIS A 33 -5.04 -28.77 -0.72
C HIS A 33 -3.58 -28.31 -0.83
N ASP A 34 -3.12 -27.48 0.09
CA ASP A 34 -1.74 -27.00 0.12
C ASP A 34 -0.80 -28.10 0.63
N THR A 35 0.36 -28.22 -0.01
CA THR A 35 1.41 -29.15 0.41
C THR A 35 2.48 -28.39 1.19
N VAL A 36 2.68 -28.70 2.47
CA VAL A 36 3.72 -28.07 3.29
C VAL A 36 5.11 -28.46 2.77
N THR A 37 5.91 -27.45 2.43
CA THR A 37 7.29 -27.60 1.93
C THR A 37 8.32 -27.31 3.03
N ARG A 38 8.01 -26.41 3.96
CA ARG A 38 8.88 -26.07 5.09
C ARG A 38 8.06 -25.59 6.29
N LEU A 39 8.44 -26.04 7.49
CA LEU A 39 7.85 -25.60 8.75
C LEU A 39 8.97 -25.19 9.69
N THR A 40 8.89 -24.00 10.28
CA THR A 40 9.91 -23.53 11.21
C THR A 40 9.34 -22.70 12.35
N LYS A 41 9.83 -22.95 13.56
CA LYS A 41 9.58 -22.11 14.73
C LYS A 41 10.39 -20.83 14.63
N ARG A 42 9.72 -19.68 14.67
CA ARG A 42 10.39 -18.39 14.60
C ARG A 42 11.06 -18.03 15.93
N PRO A 43 12.25 -17.40 15.90
CA PRO A 43 12.97 -16.98 17.09
C PRO A 43 12.39 -15.73 17.76
N ARG A 44 11.48 -15.01 17.08
CA ARG A 44 10.81 -13.79 17.56
C ARG A 44 9.34 -13.82 17.18
N ASP A 45 8.54 -13.05 17.90
CA ASP A 45 7.10 -12.85 17.71
C ASP A 45 6.73 -11.79 16.66
N THR A 46 7.72 -11.15 16.07
CA THR A 46 7.53 -10.08 15.08
C THR A 46 7.88 -10.56 13.68
N TRP A 47 7.02 -10.24 12.71
CA TRP A 47 7.27 -10.46 11.29
C TRP A 47 7.08 -9.17 10.50
N VAL A 48 7.91 -8.99 9.46
CA VAL A 48 7.88 -7.84 8.57
C VAL A 48 7.74 -8.35 7.16
N ILE A 49 6.74 -7.82 6.44
CA ILE A 49 6.67 -7.92 4.99
C ILE A 49 7.04 -6.56 4.41
N SER A 50 8.09 -6.53 3.60
CA SER A 50 8.46 -5.29 2.91
C SER A 50 7.45 -5.00 1.81
N LYS A 51 6.74 -3.86 1.91
CA LYS A 51 5.86 -3.36 0.84
C LYS A 51 6.60 -3.22 -0.48
N GLY A 52 7.87 -2.77 -0.44
CA GLY A 52 8.72 -2.67 -1.63
C GLY A 52 9.03 -4.02 -2.25
N ALA A 53 9.31 -5.05 -1.44
CA ALA A 53 9.56 -6.41 -1.94
C ALA A 53 8.31 -7.06 -2.54
N LEU A 54 7.11 -6.69 -2.06
CA LEU A 54 5.84 -7.10 -2.66
C LEU A 54 5.48 -6.32 -3.94
N GLY A 55 6.29 -5.35 -4.37
CA GLY A 55 5.91 -4.42 -5.45
C GLY A 55 4.73 -3.51 -5.08
N LEU A 56 4.33 -3.48 -3.80
CA LEU A 56 3.31 -2.60 -3.23
C LEU A 56 3.88 -1.26 -2.77
N ALA A 57 5.10 -0.92 -3.22
CA ALA A 57 5.52 0.47 -3.23
C ALA A 57 4.54 1.19 -4.15
N THR A 58 3.46 1.70 -3.58
CA THR A 58 2.70 2.79 -4.18
C THR A 58 3.75 3.76 -4.67
N ALA A 59 3.68 4.10 -5.97
CA ALA A 59 4.43 5.19 -6.55
C ALA A 59 4.59 6.25 -5.47
N SER A 60 5.86 6.65 -5.23
CA SER A 60 6.29 7.71 -4.31
C SER A 60 5.13 8.63 -3.98
N PRO A 61 4.83 8.99 -2.71
CA PRO A 61 3.77 9.95 -2.40
C PRO A 61 3.88 11.03 -3.46
N THR A 62 2.90 11.10 -4.36
CA THR A 62 3.12 11.79 -5.63
C THR A 62 3.40 13.20 -5.21
N ASP A 63 4.65 13.63 -5.32
CA ASP A 63 5.08 14.86 -4.65
C ASP A 63 4.07 15.92 -5.04
N PRO A 64 3.41 16.57 -4.06
CA PRO A 64 2.36 17.53 -4.36
C PRO A 64 2.86 18.47 -5.44
N CYS A 65 2.07 18.65 -6.50
CA CYS A 65 2.50 19.45 -7.63
C CYS A 65 2.63 20.90 -7.13
N GLY A 66 3.86 21.40 -7.01
CA GLY A 66 4.12 22.75 -6.47
C GLY A 66 3.30 23.83 -7.18
N VAL A 67 3.23 23.76 -8.51
CA VAL A 67 2.41 24.67 -9.34
C VAL A 67 0.92 24.59 -8.98
N ALA A 68 0.40 23.38 -8.75
CA ALA A 68 -1.00 23.20 -8.35
C ALA A 68 -1.27 23.77 -6.95
N ARG A 69 -0.32 23.60 -6.01
CA ARG A 69 -0.40 24.20 -4.68
C ARG A 69 -0.37 25.73 -4.75
N ASP A 70 0.50 26.31 -5.58
CA ASP A 70 0.55 27.77 -5.76
C ASP A 70 -0.74 28.31 -6.38
N CYS A 71 -1.31 27.60 -7.36
CA CYS A 71 -2.60 27.94 -7.97
C CYS A 71 -3.73 27.90 -6.95
N LEU A 72 -3.79 26.85 -6.11
CA LEU A 72 -4.78 26.75 -5.05
C LEU A 72 -4.60 27.87 -3.99
N SER A 73 -3.36 28.25 -3.67
CA SER A 73 -3.06 29.39 -2.77
C SER A 73 -3.55 30.71 -3.32
N LYS A 74 -3.27 30.98 -4.59
CA LYS A 74 -3.79 32.17 -5.29
C LYS A 74 -5.32 32.17 -5.37
N ALA A 75 -5.92 30.97 -5.48
CA ALA A 75 -7.37 30.79 -5.53
C ALA A 75 -8.05 30.74 -4.16
N ALA A 76 -7.32 30.83 -3.05
CA ALA A 76 -7.84 30.61 -1.70
C ALA A 76 -8.65 29.30 -1.57
N GLY A 77 -8.23 28.25 -2.28
CA GLY A 77 -8.91 26.95 -2.29
C GLY A 77 -10.12 26.84 -3.22
N ASP A 78 -10.47 27.87 -3.98
CA ASP A 78 -11.49 27.76 -5.03
C ASP A 78 -10.98 26.84 -6.15
N LYS A 79 -11.58 25.65 -6.23
CA LYS A 79 -11.23 24.61 -7.19
C LYS A 79 -11.32 25.07 -8.64
N VAL A 80 -12.39 25.77 -9.02
CA VAL A 80 -12.62 26.15 -10.43
C VAL A 80 -11.63 27.22 -10.84
N HIS A 81 -11.35 28.18 -9.96
CA HIS A 81 -10.35 29.20 -10.18
C HIS A 81 -8.94 28.60 -10.26
N ALA A 82 -8.59 27.69 -9.34
CA ALA A 82 -7.29 27.01 -9.33
C ALA A 82 -7.05 26.16 -10.59
N ILE A 83 -8.08 25.48 -11.11
CA ILE A 83 -8.01 24.75 -12.39
C ILE A 83 -7.68 25.71 -13.54
N ARG A 84 -8.35 26.87 -13.61
CA ARG A 84 -8.10 27.87 -14.67
C ARG A 84 -6.67 28.43 -14.58
N LEU A 85 -6.20 28.74 -13.37
CA LEU A 85 -4.82 29.20 -13.15
C LEU A 85 -3.80 28.13 -13.59
N TYR A 86 -4.02 26.87 -13.20
CA TYR A 86 -3.12 25.78 -13.56
C TYR A 86 -3.05 25.53 -15.07
N MET A 87 -4.20 25.56 -15.76
CA MET A 87 -4.24 25.47 -17.22
C MET A 87 -3.48 26.61 -17.88
N HIS A 88 -3.60 27.84 -17.35
CA HIS A 88 -2.88 28.99 -17.87
C HIS A 88 -1.35 28.89 -17.64
N GLU A 89 -0.91 28.43 -16.47
CA GLU A 89 0.52 28.35 -16.12
C GLU A 89 1.24 27.17 -16.81
N THR A 90 0.54 26.07 -17.07
CA THR A 90 1.16 24.83 -17.58
C THR A 90 0.82 24.51 -19.04
N GLY A 91 -0.21 25.15 -19.61
CA GLY A 91 -0.73 24.85 -20.94
C GLY A 91 -1.44 23.50 -21.04
N THR A 92 -1.72 22.81 -19.92
CA THR A 92 -2.41 21.52 -19.95
C THR A 92 -3.89 21.65 -20.23
N ASP A 93 -4.50 20.59 -20.77
CA ASP A 93 -5.94 20.50 -20.94
C ASP A 93 -6.70 20.48 -19.60
N LEU A 94 -8.03 20.64 -19.70
CA LEU A 94 -8.94 20.70 -18.57
C LEU A 94 -8.96 19.39 -17.75
N GLU A 95 -8.89 18.24 -18.41
CA GLU A 95 -8.99 16.95 -17.73
C GLU A 95 -7.78 16.71 -16.83
N ARG A 96 -6.59 16.99 -17.36
CA ARG A 96 -5.33 16.90 -16.62
C ARG A 96 -5.27 17.92 -15.50
N ALA A 97 -5.61 19.19 -15.77
CA ALA A 97 -5.64 20.23 -14.75
C ALA A 97 -6.58 19.88 -13.60
N ARG A 98 -7.78 19.37 -13.91
CA ARG A 98 -8.75 18.91 -12.92
C ARG A 98 -8.17 17.80 -12.03
N LYS A 99 -7.57 16.76 -12.61
CA LYS A 99 -6.98 15.64 -11.85
C LYS A 99 -5.88 16.12 -10.90
N VAL A 100 -4.98 16.97 -11.38
CA VAL A 100 -3.85 17.46 -10.56
C VAL A 100 -4.34 18.33 -9.41
N ILE A 101 -5.28 19.25 -9.67
CA ILE A 101 -5.83 20.14 -8.63
C ILE A 101 -6.62 19.34 -7.59
N GLU A 102 -7.50 18.43 -8.01
CA GLU A 102 -8.27 17.58 -7.09
C GLU A 102 -7.35 16.70 -6.23
N SER A 103 -6.29 16.13 -6.84
CA SER A 103 -5.30 15.33 -6.11
C SER A 103 -4.60 16.14 -5.02
N ASN A 104 -4.18 17.37 -5.32
CA ASN A 104 -3.53 18.24 -4.33
C ASN A 104 -4.50 18.67 -3.22
N MET A 105 -5.78 18.94 -3.54
CA MET A 105 -6.79 19.23 -2.51
C MET A 105 -7.00 18.04 -1.57
N VAL A 106 -7.05 16.80 -2.07
CA VAL A 106 -7.18 15.58 -1.25
C VAL A 106 -5.97 15.37 -0.34
N MET A 107 -4.78 15.75 -0.80
CA MET A 107 -3.53 15.68 -0.02
C MET A 107 -3.39 16.80 1.03
N GLY A 108 -4.44 17.57 1.29
CA GLY A 108 -4.40 18.68 2.24
C GLY A 108 -3.55 19.82 1.72
N TRP A 109 -3.82 20.25 0.49
CA TRP A 109 -3.37 21.56 0.04
C TRP A 109 -3.71 22.63 1.08
#